data_AF-A0A1F8N164-F1
#
_entry.id   AF-A0A1F8N164-F1
#
_cell.length_a   1.000
_cell.length_b   1.000
_cell.length_c   1.000
_cell.angle_alpha   90.00
_cell.angle_beta   90.00
_cell.angle_gamma   90.00
#
_symmetry.space_group_name_H-M   'P 1'
#
loop_
_entity.id
_entity.type
_entity.pdbx_description
1 polymer ?
#
loop_
_entity_poly.entity_id
_entity_poly.type
_entity_poly.pdbx_seq_one_letter_code
_entity_poly.pdbx_strand_id
1 'polypeptide(L)'
;MKRYAELLSKITKIGRSAPPPRIDGPLGQRLAQVNKEIDRLLQKREIDSEFEALYWESREIQRTIVDRNFEAYELERRGNIKKAITLYELNVHDEVDTPFPYERLAAIYGKSKQFDDEVRILEKAAQVFPEDEKLRIQLEKAKAEKIRESTS
;
A
#
# COMPACT_ATOMS: atom_id res chain seq x y z
N MET A 1 -24.64 3.73 7.70
CA MET A 1 -24.52 2.54 6.84
C MET A 1 -25.49 2.54 5.64
N LYS A 2 -26.83 2.47 5.80
CA LYS A 2 -27.76 2.41 4.64
C LYS A 2 -27.69 3.59 3.65
N ARG A 3 -27.57 4.84 4.14
CA ARG A 3 -27.43 6.04 3.29
C ARG A 3 -26.14 6.08 2.46
N TYR A 4 -25.06 5.47 2.94
CA TYR A 4 -23.76 5.45 2.26
C TYR A 4 -23.80 4.50 1.04
N ALA A 5 -24.40 3.32 1.21
CA ALA A 5 -24.56 2.35 0.12
C ALA A 5 -25.48 2.85 -1.01
N GLU A 6 -26.56 3.58 -0.67
CA GLU A 6 -27.43 4.21 -1.67
C GLU A 6 -26.73 5.34 -2.44
N LEU A 7 -25.83 6.07 -1.78
CA LEU A 7 -25.05 7.14 -2.39
C LEU A 7 -24.06 6.58 -3.42
N LEU A 8 -23.31 5.54 -3.04
CA LEU A 8 -22.36 4.85 -3.92
C LEU A 8 -23.04 4.24 -5.16
N SER A 9 -24.27 3.76 -5.01
CA SER A 9 -25.12 3.27 -6.12
C SER A 9 -25.50 4.36 -7.14
N LYS A 10 -25.59 5.63 -6.71
CA LYS A 10 -25.86 6.77 -7.62
C LYS A 10 -24.59 7.21 -8.36
N ILE A 11 -23.47 7.26 -7.65
CA ILE A 11 -22.15 7.64 -8.18
C ILE A 11 -21.70 6.69 -9.28
N THR A 12 -21.82 5.38 -9.04
CA THR A 12 -21.45 4.34 -10.01
C THR A 12 -22.23 4.37 -11.33
N LYS A 13 -23.36 5.08 -11.40
CA LYS A 13 -24.18 5.23 -12.62
C LYS A 13 -23.84 6.48 -13.43
N ILE A 14 -23.18 7.46 -12.82
CA ILE A 14 -22.83 8.73 -13.44
C ILE A 14 -21.32 8.65 -13.73
N GLY A 15 -20.96 8.40 -14.99
CA GLY A 15 -19.54 8.32 -15.39
C GLY A 15 -18.75 9.55 -14.95
N ARG A 16 -17.43 9.39 -14.76
CA ARG A 16 -16.51 10.45 -14.29
C ARG A 16 -16.76 11.79 -14.99
N SER A 17 -17.08 12.84 -14.23
CA SER A 17 -17.33 14.18 -14.78
C SER A 17 -16.09 15.09 -14.77
N ALA A 18 -15.06 14.81 -13.95
CA ALA A 18 -13.78 15.53 -13.95
C ALA A 18 -12.62 14.63 -13.47
N PRO A 19 -11.37 14.84 -13.96
CA PRO A 19 -10.20 14.19 -13.38
C PRO A 19 -9.97 14.70 -11.95
N PRO A 20 -9.52 13.84 -11.03
CA PRO A 20 -9.27 14.26 -9.67
C PRO A 20 -8.12 15.26 -9.57
N PRO A 21 -8.10 16.10 -8.51
CA PRO A 21 -6.98 16.99 -8.25
C PRO A 21 -5.68 16.18 -8.14
N ARG A 22 -4.59 16.67 -8.77
CA ARG A 22 -3.29 16.02 -8.63
C ARG A 22 -2.75 16.31 -7.23
N ILE A 23 -2.82 15.30 -6.37
CA ILE A 23 -2.03 15.26 -5.14
C ILE A 23 -0.71 14.58 -5.48
N ASP A 24 0.41 15.27 -5.30
CA ASP A 24 1.74 14.71 -5.53
C ASP A 24 2.21 13.88 -4.32
N GLY A 25 3.09 12.90 -4.55
CA GLY A 25 3.69 12.07 -3.49
C GLY A 25 3.38 10.57 -3.58
N PRO A 26 3.89 9.77 -2.63
CA PRO A 26 3.65 8.32 -2.54
C PRO A 26 2.15 7.99 -2.50
N LEU A 27 1.74 6.89 -3.15
CA LEU A 27 0.31 6.54 -3.24
C LEU A 27 -0.33 6.31 -1.87
N GLY A 28 0.40 5.76 -0.89
CA GLY A 28 -0.09 5.58 0.48
C GLY A 28 -0.43 6.92 1.16
N GLN A 29 0.49 7.89 1.09
CA GLN A 29 0.26 9.23 1.63
C GLN A 29 -0.90 9.95 0.92
N ARG A 30 -0.96 9.85 -0.41
CA ARG A 30 -2.05 10.42 -1.21
C ARG A 30 -3.39 9.81 -0.82
N LEU A 31 -3.46 8.49 -0.72
CA LEU A 31 -4.69 7.80 -0.32
C LEU A 31 -5.17 8.26 1.06
N ALA A 32 -4.25 8.40 2.02
CA ALA A 32 -4.57 8.91 3.35
C ALA A 32 -5.14 10.35 3.30
N GLN A 33 -4.53 11.23 2.51
CA GLN A 33 -5.00 12.62 2.33
C GLN A 33 -6.38 12.68 1.67
N VAL A 34 -6.58 11.94 0.56
CA VAL A 34 -7.86 11.87 -0.14
C VAL A 34 -8.95 11.36 0.79
N ASN A 35 -8.71 10.25 1.50
CA ASN A 35 -9.70 9.68 2.40
C ASN A 35 -10.06 10.63 3.54
N LYS A 36 -9.08 11.36 4.08
CA LYS A 36 -9.33 12.39 5.11
C LYS A 36 -10.23 13.51 4.60
N GLU A 37 -10.05 13.97 3.37
CA GLU A 37 -10.89 15.03 2.79
C GLU A 37 -12.29 14.51 2.44
N ILE A 38 -12.40 13.28 1.92
CA ILE A 38 -13.69 12.59 1.74
C ILE A 38 -14.45 12.54 3.07
N ASP A 39 -13.79 12.12 4.16
CA ASP A 39 -14.41 12.06 5.48
C ASP A 39 -14.87 13.45 5.97
N ARG A 40 -14.07 14.49 5.71
CA ARG A 40 -14.44 15.89 6.02
C ARG A 40 -15.70 16.32 5.29
N LEU A 41 -15.78 16.06 3.98
CA LEU A 41 -16.94 16.42 3.15
C LEU A 41 -18.19 15.64 3.56
N LEU A 42 -18.04 14.35 3.90
CA LEU A 42 -19.13 13.54 4.44
C LEU A 42 -19.68 14.10 5.76
N GLN A 43 -18.81 14.57 6.66
CA GLN A 43 -19.22 15.20 7.92
C GLN A 43 -19.98 16.51 7.69
N LYS A 44 -19.53 17.32 6.74
CA LYS A 44 -20.21 18.57 6.32
C LYS A 44 -21.48 18.32 5.50
N ARG A 45 -21.70 17.09 5.03
CA ARG A 45 -22.76 16.70 4.08
C ARG A 45 -22.64 17.41 2.73
N GLU A 46 -21.44 17.76 2.34
CA GLU A 46 -21.07 18.35 1.06
C GLU A 46 -20.78 17.21 0.08
N ILE A 47 -21.82 16.73 -0.62
CA ILE A 47 -21.70 15.67 -1.63
C ILE A 47 -21.91 16.33 -2.99
N ASP A 48 -20.82 16.86 -3.52
CA ASP A 48 -20.76 17.62 -4.76
C ASP A 48 -19.66 17.09 -5.69
N SER A 49 -19.31 17.85 -6.72
CA SER A 49 -18.27 17.47 -7.68
C SER A 49 -16.89 17.27 -7.04
N GLU A 50 -16.57 17.93 -5.93
CA GLU A 50 -15.30 17.76 -5.23
C GLU A 50 -15.26 16.39 -4.54
N PHE A 51 -16.34 16.04 -3.83
CA PHE A 51 -16.49 14.72 -3.23
C PHE A 51 -16.36 13.60 -4.28
N GLU A 52 -17.05 13.74 -5.42
CA GLU A 52 -16.99 12.75 -6.50
C GLU A 52 -15.57 12.58 -7.04
N ALA A 53 -14.87 13.69 -7.30
CA ALA A 53 -13.51 13.67 -7.81
C ALA A 53 -12.57 12.92 -6.84
N LEU A 54 -12.61 13.26 -5.56
CA LEU A 54 -11.80 12.62 -4.52
C LEU A 54 -12.16 11.14 -4.35
N TYR A 55 -13.45 10.79 -4.37
CA TYR A 55 -13.89 9.40 -4.28
C TYR A 55 -13.31 8.56 -5.41
N TRP A 56 -13.38 9.06 -6.65
CA TRP A 56 -12.79 8.37 -7.79
C TRP A 56 -11.27 8.29 -7.69
N GLU A 57 -10.57 9.30 -7.16
CA GLU A 57 -9.13 9.22 -6.94
C GLU A 57 -8.76 8.11 -5.97
N SER A 58 -9.41 8.09 -4.79
CA SER A 58 -9.22 7.07 -3.76
C SER A 58 -9.39 5.67 -4.35
N ARG A 59 -10.44 5.48 -5.16
CA ARG A 59 -10.73 4.21 -5.84
C ARG A 59 -9.64 3.78 -6.82
N GLU A 60 -9.08 4.69 -7.61
CA GLU A 60 -7.97 4.34 -8.52
C GLU A 60 -6.70 3.99 -7.77
N ILE A 61 -6.38 4.75 -6.72
CA ILE A 61 -5.19 4.50 -5.92
C ILE A 61 -5.30 3.13 -5.27
N GLN A 62 -6.44 2.83 -4.62
CA GLN A 62 -6.70 1.52 -4.04
C GLN A 62 -6.62 0.41 -5.09
N ARG A 63 -7.23 0.60 -6.27
CA ARG A 63 -7.16 -0.40 -7.35
C ARG A 63 -5.71 -0.65 -7.76
N THR A 64 -4.92 0.40 -7.95
CA THR A 64 -3.50 0.29 -8.34
C THR A 64 -2.70 -0.52 -7.31
N ILE A 65 -2.89 -0.24 -6.02
CA ILE A 65 -2.21 -0.96 -4.93
C ILE A 65 -2.60 -2.44 -4.93
N VAL A 66 -3.89 -2.73 -5.04
CA VAL A 66 -4.44 -4.10 -5.04
C VAL A 66 -3.99 -4.89 -6.27
N ASP A 67 -4.08 -4.30 -7.46
CA ASP A 67 -3.70 -4.95 -8.72
C ASP A 67 -2.23 -5.33 -8.71
N ARG A 68 -1.34 -4.43 -8.24
CA ARG A 68 0.08 -4.72 -8.05
C ARG A 68 0.30 -5.89 -7.10
N ASN A 69 -0.37 -5.92 -5.95
CA ASN A 69 -0.23 -7.01 -4.98
C ASN A 69 -0.73 -8.35 -5.54
N PHE A 70 -1.86 -8.34 -6.25
CA PHE A 70 -2.44 -9.53 -6.86
C PHE A 70 -1.53 -10.09 -7.96
N GLU A 71 -1.07 -9.23 -8.88
CA GLU A 71 -0.17 -9.64 -9.95
C GLU A 71 1.19 -10.12 -9.40
N ALA A 72 1.76 -9.41 -8.42
CA ALA A 72 3.00 -9.81 -7.75
C ALA A 72 2.87 -11.19 -7.12
N TYR A 73 1.77 -11.45 -6.40
CA TYR A 73 1.51 -12.74 -5.78
C TYR A 73 1.38 -13.87 -6.81
N GLU A 74 0.68 -13.64 -7.92
CA GLU A 74 0.55 -14.61 -9.00
C GLU A 74 1.90 -14.90 -9.69
N LEU A 75 2.71 -13.86 -9.93
CA LEU A 75 4.07 -14.01 -10.46
C LEU A 75 4.95 -14.82 -9.50
N GLU A 76 4.87 -14.52 -8.20
CA GLU A 76 5.61 -15.23 -7.16
C GLU A 76 5.25 -16.72 -7.14
N ARG A 77 3.95 -17.05 -7.17
CA ARG A 77 3.46 -18.44 -7.24
C ARG A 77 3.94 -19.20 -8.47
N ARG A 78 4.18 -18.51 -9.58
CA ARG A 78 4.70 -19.09 -10.83
C ARG A 78 6.23 -19.15 -10.87
N GLY A 79 6.90 -18.79 -9.77
CA GLY A 79 8.36 -18.76 -9.69
C GLY A 79 9.01 -17.56 -10.38
N ASN A 80 8.23 -16.59 -10.86
CA ASN A 80 8.75 -15.37 -11.47
C ASN A 80 9.11 -14.32 -10.41
N ILE A 81 10.04 -14.71 -9.53
CA ILE A 81 10.37 -13.98 -8.30
C ILE A 81 10.85 -12.56 -8.61
N LYS A 82 11.67 -12.36 -9.64
CA LYS A 82 12.18 -11.02 -10.00
C LYS A 82 11.05 -10.04 -10.34
N LYS A 83 10.06 -10.45 -11.14
CA LYS A 83 8.93 -9.58 -11.48
C LYS A 83 8.00 -9.35 -10.28
N ALA A 84 7.80 -10.37 -9.44
CA ALA A 84 7.04 -10.23 -8.21
C ALA A 84 7.68 -9.17 -7.27
N ILE A 85 8.99 -9.25 -7.07
CA ILE A 85 9.75 -8.26 -6.30
C ILE A 85 9.52 -6.85 -6.84
N THR A 86 9.65 -6.65 -8.16
CA THR A 86 9.43 -5.32 -8.78
C THR A 86 8.08 -4.73 -8.41
N LEU A 87 7.00 -5.51 -8.48
CA LEU A 87 5.66 -5.02 -8.18
C LEU A 87 5.42 -4.76 -6.69
N TYR A 88 5.93 -5.63 -5.81
CA TYR A 88 5.87 -5.36 -4.37
C TYR A 88 6.69 -4.13 -3.97
N GLU A 89 7.87 -3.93 -4.56
CA GLU A 89 8.74 -2.77 -4.29
C GLU A 89 8.08 -1.46 -4.71
N LEU A 90 7.26 -1.45 -5.78
CA LEU A 90 6.47 -0.26 -6.13
C LEU A 90 5.51 0.12 -5.00
N ASN A 91 4.87 -0.87 -4.35
CA ASN A 91 3.98 -0.60 -3.22
C ASN A 91 4.74 -0.17 -1.96
N VAL A 92 5.92 -0.73 -1.69
CA VAL A 92 6.79 -0.27 -0.59
C VAL A 92 7.35 1.13 -0.85
N HIS A 93 7.76 1.42 -2.07
CA HIS A 93 8.17 2.76 -2.49
C HIS A 93 7.05 3.78 -2.31
N ASP A 94 5.82 3.37 -2.64
CA ASP A 94 4.64 4.21 -2.48
C ASP A 94 4.11 4.27 -1.04
N GLU A 95 4.85 3.73 -0.06
CA GLU A 95 4.55 3.79 1.37
C GLU A 95 3.12 3.34 1.70
N VAL A 96 2.64 2.29 1.03
CA VAL A 96 1.25 1.86 1.20
C VAL A 96 1.01 1.37 2.62
N ASP A 97 -0.09 1.80 3.22
CA ASP A 97 -0.52 1.43 4.58
C ASP A 97 -1.19 0.04 4.60
N THR A 98 -0.51 -0.94 4.02
CA THR A 98 -0.89 -2.36 4.13
C THR A 98 0.38 -3.18 4.36
N PRO A 99 0.42 -4.11 5.33
CA PRO A 99 1.65 -4.85 5.64
C PRO A 99 2.04 -5.87 4.56
N PHE A 100 1.09 -6.27 3.70
CA PHE A 100 1.26 -7.36 2.73
C PHE A 100 2.53 -7.28 1.87
N PRO A 101 2.80 -6.20 1.09
CA PRO A 101 4.00 -6.14 0.25
C PRO A 101 5.31 -6.18 1.07
N TYR A 102 5.33 -5.60 2.28
CA TYR A 102 6.49 -5.62 3.17
C TYR A 102 6.76 -7.04 3.68
N GLU A 103 5.73 -7.73 4.18
CA GLU A 103 5.86 -9.11 4.66
C GLU A 103 6.31 -10.07 3.54
N ARG A 104 5.79 -9.89 2.32
CA ARG A 104 6.19 -10.72 1.17
C ARG A 104 7.62 -10.48 0.77
N LEU A 105 8.06 -9.22 0.65
CA LEU A 105 9.43 -8.91 0.29
C LEU A 105 10.42 -9.38 1.36
N ALA A 106 10.13 -9.16 2.65
CA ALA A 106 10.96 -9.66 3.74
C ALA A 106 11.13 -11.19 3.65
N ALA A 107 10.04 -11.93 3.44
CA ALA A 107 10.10 -13.38 3.28
C ALA A 107 10.89 -13.83 2.03
N ILE A 108 10.78 -13.12 0.90
CA ILE A 108 11.51 -13.43 -0.34
C ILE A 108 13.01 -13.19 -0.16
N TYR A 109 13.39 -12.02 0.37
CA TYR A 109 14.78 -11.65 0.59
C TYR A 109 15.45 -12.54 1.63
N GLY A 110 14.78 -12.82 2.76
CA GLY A 110 15.32 -13.71 3.80
C GLY A 110 15.54 -15.15 3.31
N LYS A 111 14.59 -15.71 2.55
CA LYS A 111 14.79 -17.04 1.90
C LYS A 111 15.95 -17.06 0.92
N SER A 112 16.22 -15.92 0.29
CA SER A 112 17.31 -15.76 -0.67
C SER A 112 18.63 -15.32 -0.01
N LYS A 113 18.67 -15.22 1.33
CA LYS A 113 19.79 -14.70 2.13
C LYS A 113 20.25 -13.29 1.74
N GLN A 114 19.35 -12.49 1.15
CA GLN A 114 19.60 -11.09 0.82
C GLN A 114 19.26 -10.22 2.02
N PHE A 115 20.02 -10.38 3.11
CA PHE A 115 19.68 -9.80 4.41
C PHE A 115 19.74 -8.27 4.42
N ASP A 116 20.54 -7.65 3.55
CA ASP A 116 20.55 -6.19 3.39
C ASP A 116 19.19 -5.65 2.91
N ASP A 117 18.62 -6.30 1.90
CA ASP A 117 17.31 -5.92 1.37
C ASP A 117 16.18 -6.28 2.34
N GLU A 118 16.26 -7.43 3.00
CA GLU A 118 15.30 -7.79 4.04
C GLU A 118 15.24 -6.74 5.16
N VAL A 119 16.40 -6.33 5.69
CA VAL A 119 16.48 -5.28 6.72
C VAL A 119 15.92 -3.96 6.18
N ARG A 120 16.31 -3.52 4.98
CA ARG A 120 15.79 -2.28 4.36
C ARG A 120 14.26 -2.28 4.26
N ILE A 121 13.66 -3.41 3.87
CA ILE A 121 12.20 -3.53 3.77
C ILE A 121 11.54 -3.48 5.15
N LEU A 122 12.09 -4.20 6.12
CA LEU A 122 11.54 -4.24 7.48
C LEU A 122 11.71 -2.91 8.22
N GLU A 123 12.75 -2.14 7.93
CA GLU A 123 12.90 -0.76 8.42
C GLU A 123 11.82 0.16 7.85
N LYS A 124 11.55 0.09 6.54
CA LYS A 124 10.42 0.82 5.94
C LYS A 124 9.09 0.39 6.54
N ALA A 125 8.90 -0.92 6.74
CA ALA A 125 7.69 -1.44 7.38
C ALA A 125 7.51 -0.87 8.79
N ALA A 126 8.57 -0.84 9.60
CA ALA A 126 8.53 -0.28 10.96
C ALA A 126 8.27 1.25 10.98
N GLN A 127 8.62 1.98 9.91
CA GLN A 127 8.27 3.40 9.78
C GLN A 127 6.79 3.60 9.48
N VAL A 128 6.20 2.76 8.63
CA VAL A 128 4.77 2.83 8.26
C VAL A 128 3.87 2.26 9.37
N PHE A 129 4.32 1.21 10.05
CA PHE A 129 3.58 0.49 11.10
C PHE A 129 4.34 0.52 12.44
N PRO A 130 4.51 1.69 13.08
CA PRO A 130 5.35 1.82 14.28
C PRO A 130 4.86 0.99 15.47
N GLU A 131 3.56 0.71 15.54
CA GLU A 131 2.92 -0.07 16.61
C GLU A 131 2.88 -1.59 16.34
N ASP A 132 3.36 -2.05 15.17
CA ASP A 132 3.38 -3.47 14.83
C ASP A 132 4.60 -4.17 15.46
N GLU A 133 4.38 -4.79 16.63
CA GLU A 133 5.41 -5.53 17.35
C GLU A 133 5.97 -6.71 16.54
N LYS A 134 5.15 -7.37 15.71
CA LYS A 134 5.60 -8.50 14.89
C LYS A 134 6.63 -8.04 13.85
N LEU A 135 6.40 -6.90 13.20
CA LEU A 135 7.37 -6.33 12.24
C LEU A 135 8.67 -5.91 12.93
N ARG A 136 8.60 -5.35 14.13
CA ARG A 136 9.79 -5.02 14.93
C ARG A 136 10.61 -6.27 15.29
N ILE A 137 9.95 -7.35 15.71
CA ILE A 137 10.62 -8.62 16.01
C ILE A 137 11.29 -9.20 14.75
N GLN A 138 10.60 -9.15 13.60
CA GLN A 138 11.19 -9.59 12.33
C GLN A 138 12.42 -8.77 11.96
N LEU A 139 12.38 -7.44 12.13
CA LEU A 139 13.51 -6.55 11.86
C LEU A 139 14.74 -6.92 12.71
N GLU A 140 14.56 -7.11 14.01
CA GLU A 140 15.68 -7.47 14.90
C GLU A 140 16.26 -8.84 14.56
N LYS A 141 15.42 -9.80 14.16
CA LYS A 141 15.88 -11.09 13.66
C LYS A 141 16.70 -10.95 12.36
N ALA A 142 16.21 -10.18 11.39
CA ALA A 142 16.90 -9.96 10.12
C ALA A 142 18.26 -9.25 10.32
N LYS A 143 18.34 -8.26 11.23
CA LYS A 143 19.61 -7.63 11.62
C LYS A 143 20.59 -8.64 12.21
N ALA A 144 20.12 -9.53 13.08
CA ALA A 144 20.96 -10.59 13.64
C ALA A 144 21.44 -11.61 12.59
N GLU A 145 20.63 -11.91 11.57
CA GLU A 145 21.02 -12.75 10.43
C GLU A 145 22.09 -12.07 9.57
N LYS A 146 21.91 -10.80 9.23
CA LYS A 146 22.91 -9.99 8.52
C LYS A 146 24.27 -9.97 9.22
N ILE A 147 24.29 -9.78 10.54
CA ILE A 147 25.54 -9.78 11.32
C ILE A 147 26.22 -11.15 11.26
N ARG A 148 25.46 -12.24 11.46
CA ARG A 148 26.00 -13.60 11.41
C ARG A 148 26.65 -13.93 10.07
N GLU A 149 26.01 -13.56 8.96
CA GLU A 149 26.55 -13.74 7.62
C GLU A 149 27.84 -12.92 7.41
N SER A 150 27.90 -11.70 7.95
CA SER A 150 29.09 -10.83 7.84
C SER A 150 30.30 -11.34 8.65
N THR A 151 30.08 -12.28 9.57
CA THR A 151 31.12 -12.85 10.45
C THR A 151 31.49 -14.30 10.10
N SER A 152 30.86 -14.89 9.09
CA SER A 152 31.10 -16.27 8.61
C SER A 152 32.06 -16.29 7.44
#